data_AF-A0A661VEZ9-F1
#
_entry.id   AF-A0A661VEZ9-F1
#
_cell.length_a   1.000
_cell.length_b   1.000
_cell.length_c   1.000
_cell.angle_alpha   90.00
_cell.angle_beta   90.00
_cell.angle_gamma   90.00
#
_symmetry.space_group_name_H-M   'P 1'
#
loop_
_entity.id
_entity.type
_entity.pdbx_description
1 polymer ?
#
loop_
_entity_poly.entity_id
_entity_poly.type
_entity_poly.pdbx_seq_one_letter_code
_entity_poly.pdbx_strand_id
1 'polypeptide(L)'
;VSDITISEATISWVTDEPATSQVEYGETEAYGLVTPLDETLTTTHSVTLTGLDPATTYHFRVKSKDAAGNLAASKDCTFTTRAKPFPMWWIIAGIAAAVIGALLAYFLWWRRRTA
;
A
#
# COMPACT_ATOMS: atom_id res chain seq x y z
N VAL A 1 -5.51 -8.16 -5.80
CA VAL A 1 -4.34 -7.58 -5.10
C VAL A 1 -4.28 -8.18 -3.71
N SER A 2 -3.12 -8.70 -3.30
CA SER A 2 -2.88 -9.28 -1.97
C SER A 2 -1.58 -8.74 -1.38
N ASP A 3 -1.28 -9.15 -0.14
CA ASP A 3 0.02 -8.91 0.53
C ASP A 3 0.45 -7.44 0.55
N ILE A 4 -0.53 -6.54 0.63
CA ILE A 4 -0.28 -5.10 0.62
C ILE A 4 0.43 -4.72 1.91
N THR A 5 1.67 -4.26 1.80
CA THR A 5 2.49 -3.71 2.88
C THR A 5 2.55 -2.19 2.77
N ILE A 6 3.50 -1.58 3.49
CA ILE A 6 3.79 -0.15 3.38
C ILE A 6 4.56 0.20 2.10
N SER A 7 5.14 -0.79 1.41
CA SER A 7 6.04 -0.58 0.28
C SER A 7 5.94 -1.63 -0.83
N GLU A 8 5.02 -2.59 -0.69
CA GLU A 8 4.85 -3.70 -1.62
C GLU A 8 3.37 -4.08 -1.77
N ALA A 9 3.04 -4.70 -2.90
CA ALA A 9 1.74 -5.34 -3.14
C ALA A 9 1.86 -6.42 -4.21
N THR A 10 1.11 -7.51 -4.08
CA THR A 10 1.08 -8.61 -5.06
C THR A 10 -0.15 -8.49 -5.95
N ILE A 11 0.07 -8.48 -7.27
CA ILE A 11 -0.96 -8.46 -8.30
C ILE A 11 -1.03 -9.84 -8.93
N SER A 12 -2.21 -10.46 -8.86
CA SER A 12 -2.46 -11.77 -9.46
C SER A 12 -3.70 -11.73 -10.33
N TRP A 13 -3.64 -12.44 -11.45
CA TRP A 13 -4.73 -12.55 -12.41
C TRP A 13 -4.64 -13.87 -13.17
N VAL A 14 -5.67 -14.16 -13.95
CA VAL A 14 -5.73 -15.34 -14.82
C VAL A 14 -6.05 -14.91 -16.24
N THR A 15 -5.57 -15.69 -17.19
CA THR A 15 -5.94 -15.63 -18.61
C THR A 15 -6.58 -16.95 -19.04
N ASP A 16 -7.34 -16.90 -20.12
CA ASP A 16 -7.95 -18.06 -20.76
C ASP A 16 -6.94 -18.87 -21.59
N GLU A 17 -5.84 -18.25 -22.02
CA GLU A 17 -4.73 -18.89 -22.73
C GLU A 17 -3.36 -18.59 -22.10
N PRO A 18 -2.35 -19.45 -22.28
CA PRO A 18 -1.00 -19.20 -21.80
C PRO A 18 -0.42 -17.89 -22.37
N ALA A 19 -0.04 -16.98 -21.48
CA ALA A 19 0.43 -15.65 -21.84
C ALA A 19 1.58 -15.17 -20.95
N THR A 20 2.26 -14.11 -21.37
CA THR A 20 3.29 -13.42 -20.57
C THR A 20 2.67 -12.65 -19.40
N SER A 21 3.51 -12.21 -18.45
CA SER A 21 3.09 -11.42 -17.29
C SER A 21 3.79 -10.07 -17.23
N GLN A 22 3.02 -8.97 -17.17
CA GLN A 22 3.56 -7.63 -16.91
C GLN A 22 2.50 -6.73 -16.25
N VAL A 23 2.94 -5.81 -15.40
CA VAL A 23 2.08 -4.81 -14.75
C VAL A 23 2.60 -3.40 -15.08
N GLU A 24 1.70 -2.52 -15.48
CA GLU A 24 1.93 -1.07 -15.53
C GLU A 24 1.24 -0.45 -14.31
N TYR A 25 1.92 0.44 -13.58
CA TYR A 25 1.40 1.02 -12.34
C TYR A 25 1.94 2.43 -12.06
N GLY A 26 1.25 3.16 -11.19
CA GLY A 26 1.72 4.43 -10.60
C GLY A 26 0.60 5.20 -9.90
N GLU A 27 0.88 6.42 -9.46
CA GLU A 27 -0.06 7.19 -8.61
C GLU A 27 -1.25 7.80 -9.37
N THR A 28 -1.26 7.68 -10.69
CA THR A 28 -2.34 8.17 -11.56
C THR A 28 -2.63 7.16 -12.66
N GLU A 29 -3.72 7.32 -13.39
CA GLU A 29 -4.07 6.49 -14.55
C GLU A 29 -3.04 6.55 -15.70
N ALA A 30 -2.06 7.47 -15.64
CA ALA A 30 -0.93 7.46 -16.57
C ALA A 30 0.08 6.33 -16.27
N TYR A 31 -0.03 5.70 -15.10
CA TYR A 31 0.89 4.69 -14.57
C TYR A 31 2.33 5.20 -14.45
N GLY A 32 3.07 5.28 -15.56
CA GLY A 32 4.43 5.81 -15.59
C GLY A 32 5.52 4.84 -15.14
N LEU A 33 5.17 3.74 -14.48
CA LEU A 33 6.07 2.64 -14.15
C LEU A 33 5.61 1.33 -14.79
N VAL A 34 6.55 0.44 -15.06
CA VAL A 34 6.31 -0.89 -15.64
C VAL A 34 7.22 -1.91 -15.00
N THR A 35 6.69 -3.10 -14.71
CA THR A 35 7.49 -4.22 -14.22
C THR A 35 8.32 -4.84 -15.35
N PRO A 36 9.40 -5.56 -15.02
CA PRO A 36 10.02 -6.47 -15.99
C PRO A 36 8.97 -7.38 -16.64
N LEU A 37 9.17 -7.69 -17.92
CA LEU A 37 8.35 -8.67 -18.62
C LEU A 37 8.77 -10.07 -18.19
N ASP A 38 7.81 -10.86 -17.70
CA ASP A 38 7.98 -12.30 -17.58
C ASP A 38 7.47 -12.98 -18.85
N GLU A 39 8.39 -13.55 -19.62
CA GLU A 39 8.08 -14.24 -20.89
C GLU A 39 7.53 -15.65 -20.70
N THR A 40 7.50 -16.16 -19.46
CA THR A 40 6.95 -17.48 -19.15
C THR A 40 5.45 -17.50 -19.44
N LEU A 41 5.03 -18.36 -20.37
CA LEU A 41 3.64 -18.51 -20.73
C LEU A 41 2.90 -19.34 -19.68
N THR A 42 1.96 -18.71 -18.99
CA THR A 42 1.12 -19.31 -17.94
C THR A 42 -0.31 -18.77 -18.05
N THR A 43 -1.26 -19.45 -17.43
CA THR A 43 -2.64 -18.96 -17.25
C THR A 43 -2.88 -18.39 -15.86
N THR A 44 -1.94 -18.59 -14.93
CA THR A 44 -1.96 -18.00 -13.59
C THR A 44 -0.74 -17.12 -13.42
N HIS A 45 -0.98 -15.82 -13.23
CA HIS A 45 0.06 -14.82 -13.15
C HIS A 45 0.15 -14.24 -11.75
N SER A 46 1.37 -13.90 -11.32
CA SER A 46 1.62 -13.21 -10.07
C SER A 46 2.84 -12.29 -10.21
N VAL A 47 2.67 -11.02 -9.88
CA VAL A 47 3.74 -10.02 -9.94
C VAL A 47 3.72 -9.19 -8.66
N THR A 48 4.86 -9.13 -7.97
CA THR A 48 5.04 -8.29 -6.77
C THR A 48 5.58 -6.93 -7.18
N LEU A 49 4.87 -5.88 -6.82
CA LEU A 49 5.33 -4.49 -6.91
C LEU A 49 6.11 -4.15 -5.65
N THR A 50 7.26 -3.47 -5.79
CA THR A 50 8.14 -3.09 -4.68
C THR A 50 8.54 -1.63 -4.79
N GLY A 51 9.07 -1.07 -3.70
CA GLY A 51 9.52 0.33 -3.68
C GLY A 51 8.38 1.35 -3.70
N LEU A 52 7.19 0.96 -3.24
CA LEU A 52 6.01 1.83 -3.18
C LEU A 52 6.08 2.77 -1.98
N ASP A 53 5.43 3.93 -2.10
CA ASP A 53 5.27 4.86 -0.99
C ASP A 53 4.12 4.44 -0.07
N PRO A 54 4.25 4.65 1.26
CA PRO A 54 3.22 4.29 2.23
C PRO A 54 1.99 5.19 2.12
N ALA A 55 0.83 4.68 2.52
CA ALA A 55 -0.46 5.40 2.48
C ALA A 55 -0.77 6.06 1.13
N THR A 56 -0.32 5.44 0.03
CA THR A 56 -0.42 5.99 -1.32
C THR A 56 -1.31 5.09 -2.17
N THR A 57 -2.23 5.71 -2.90
CA THR A 57 -3.09 5.02 -3.87
C THR A 57 -2.35 4.86 -5.18
N TYR A 58 -2.25 3.63 -5.65
CA TYR A 58 -1.69 3.28 -6.94
C TYR A 58 -2.79 2.79 -7.87
N HIS A 59 -2.78 3.31 -9.10
CA HIS A 59 -3.45 2.77 -10.26
C HIS A 59 -2.55 1.74 -10.93
N PHE A 60 -3.14 0.68 -11.47
CA PHE A 60 -2.42 -0.33 -12.24
C PHE A 60 -3.32 -0.99 -13.28
N ARG A 61 -2.67 -1.56 -14.30
CA ARG A 61 -3.27 -2.53 -15.21
C ARG A 61 -2.31 -3.68 -15.48
N VAL A 62 -2.88 -4.86 -15.72
CA VAL A 62 -2.10 -6.04 -16.11
C VAL A 62 -2.08 -6.17 -17.62
N LYS A 63 -0.97 -6.67 -18.17
CA LYS A 63 -0.77 -6.92 -19.60
C LYS A 63 -0.26 -8.33 -19.79
N SER A 64 -0.87 -9.03 -20.74
CA SER A 64 -0.55 -10.40 -21.08
C SER A 64 -0.55 -10.56 -22.59
N LYS A 65 0.50 -11.17 -23.12
CA LYS A 65 0.67 -11.44 -24.55
C LYS A 65 0.77 -12.94 -24.77
N ASP A 66 -0.07 -13.50 -25.63
CA ASP A 66 -0.04 -14.93 -25.95
C ASP A 66 1.14 -15.30 -26.87
N ALA A 67 1.28 -16.59 -27.18
CA ALA A 67 2.31 -17.10 -28.09
C ALA A 67 2.16 -16.61 -29.54
N ALA A 68 0.95 -16.22 -29.96
CA ALA A 68 0.67 -15.67 -31.28
C ALA A 68 0.97 -14.16 -31.37
N GLY A 69 1.25 -13.51 -30.22
CA GLY A 69 1.54 -12.09 -30.13
C GLY A 69 0.30 -11.22 -29.87
N ASN A 70 -0.86 -11.80 -29.58
CA ASN A 70 -2.05 -11.02 -29.22
C ASN A 70 -1.86 -10.45 -27.82
N LEU A 71 -1.87 -9.12 -27.72
CA LEU A 71 -1.72 -8.39 -26.46
C LEU A 71 -3.10 -8.01 -25.90
N ALA A 72 -3.37 -8.42 -24.67
CA ALA A 72 -4.52 -7.98 -23.90
C ALA A 72 -4.06 -7.16 -22.67
N ALA A 73 -4.90 -6.20 -22.28
CA ALA A 73 -4.71 -5.41 -21.07
C ALA A 73 -6.01 -5.37 -20.27
N SER A 74 -5.90 -5.37 -18.94
CA SER A 74 -7.07 -5.16 -18.08
C SER A 74 -7.56 -3.71 -18.13
N LYS A 75 -8.74 -3.49 -17.55
CA LYS A 75 -9.18 -2.15 -17.12
C LYS A 75 -8.24 -1.62 -16.03
N ASP A 76 -8.35 -0.33 -15.76
CA ASP A 76 -7.72 0.30 -14.61
C ASP A 76 -8.25 -0.30 -13.30
N CYS A 77 -7.33 -0.58 -12.39
CA CYS A 77 -7.59 -1.06 -11.05
C CYS A 77 -6.75 -0.25 -10.05
N THR A 78 -7.20 -0.16 -8.81
CA THR A 78 -6.47 0.59 -7.77
C THR A 78 -6.22 -0.26 -6.53
N PHE A 79 -5.13 0.04 -5.83
CA PHE A 79 -4.92 -0.39 -4.45
C PHE A 79 -4.24 0.73 -3.65
N THR A 80 -4.30 0.66 -2.32
CA THR A 80 -3.64 1.65 -1.45
C THR A 80 -2.71 0.94 -0.49
N THR A 81 -1.45 1.37 -0.43
CA THR A 81 -0.45 0.82 0.50
C THR A 81 -0.81 1.15 1.95
N ARG A 82 -0.30 0.34 2.88
CA ARG A 82 -0.51 0.58 4.30
C ARG A 82 0.21 1.85 4.74
N ALA A 83 -0.37 2.55 5.71
CA ALA A 83 0.34 3.62 6.40
C ALA A 83 1.48 3.04 7.25
N LYS A 84 2.57 3.82 7.39
CA LYS A 84 3.63 3.49 8.34
C LYS A 84 3.02 3.41 9.75
N PRO A 85 3.30 2.34 10.53
CA PRO A 85 2.86 2.30 11.90
C PRO A 85 3.50 3.47 12.65
N PHE A 86 2.71 4.17 13.46
CA PHE A 86 3.28 5.15 14.37
C PHE A 86 4.23 4.43 15.33
N PRO A 87 5.44 4.96 15.59
CA PRO A 87 6.31 4.38 16.61
C PRO A 87 5.56 4.35 17.94
N MET A 88 5.44 3.17 18.55
CA MET A 88 4.68 2.95 19.80
C MET A 88 5.11 3.88 20.94
N TRP A 89 6.34 4.38 20.91
CA TRP A 89 6.83 5.40 21.83
C TRP A 89 6.00 6.70 21.80
N TRP A 90 5.52 7.13 20.63
CA TRP A 90 4.70 8.34 20.48
C TRP A 90 3.29 8.18 21.03
N ILE A 91 2.71 6.98 20.93
CA ILE A 91 1.39 6.68 21.51
C ILE A 91 1.47 6.76 23.04
N ILE A 92 2.55 6.21 23.63
CA ILE A 92 2.76 6.23 25.08
C ILE A 92 3.11 7.65 25.57
N ALA A 93 3.94 8.40 24.84
CA ALA A 93 4.29 9.78 25.19
C ALA A 93 3.08 10.73 25.16
N GLY A 94 2.17 10.58 24.18
CA GLY A 94 0.95 11.38 24.08
C GLY A 94 -0.03 11.16 25.24
N ILE A 95 -0.19 9.91 25.69
CA ILE A 95 -1.07 9.58 26.83
C ILE A 95 -0.47 10.08 28.15
N ALA A 96 0.85 9.95 28.35
CA ALA A 96 1.52 10.44 29.55
C ALA A 96 1.37 11.96 29.72
N ALA A 97 1.47 12.74 28.64
CA ALA A 97 1.28 14.19 28.67
C ALA A 97 -0.15 14.60 29.10
N ALA A 98 -1.18 13.88 28.63
CA ALA A 98 -2.57 14.16 29.01
C ALA A 98 -2.85 13.84 30.50
N VAL A 99 -2.29 12.74 31.02
CA VAL A 99 -2.46 12.34 32.43
C VAL A 99 -1.67 13.27 33.37
N ILE A 100 -0.45 13.68 32.99
CA ILE A 100 0.35 14.65 33.76
C ILE A 100 -0.32 16.02 33.78
N GLY A 101 -0.89 16.46 32.65
CA GLY A 101 -1.66 17.71 32.57
C GLY A 101 -2.87 17.72 33.51
N ALA A 102 -3.62 16.62 33.59
CA ALA A 102 -4.77 16.49 34.48
C ALA A 102 -4.38 16.45 35.97
N LEU A 103 -3.28 15.77 36.33
CA LEU A 103 -2.80 15.70 37.71
C LEU A 103 -2.20 17.03 38.18
N LEU A 104 -1.49 17.76 37.32
CA LEU A 104 -1.01 19.11 37.63
C LEU A 104 -2.16 20.11 37.75
N ALA A 105 -3.16 20.04 36.85
CA ALA A 105 -4.36 20.86 36.97
C ALA A 105 -5.12 20.57 38.27
N TYR A 106 -5.27 19.29 38.64
CA TYR A 106 -5.88 18.87 39.90
C TYR A 106 -5.08 19.36 41.13
N PHE A 107 -3.76 19.22 41.12
CA PHE A 107 -2.89 19.65 42.21
C PHE A 107 -2.88 21.18 42.38
N LEU A 108 -2.81 21.93 41.29
CA LEU A 108 -2.89 23.40 41.32
C LEU A 108 -4.28 23.89 41.74
N TRP A 109 -5.34 23.21 41.30
CA TRP A 109 -6.70 23.46 41.75
C TRP A 109 -6.87 23.19 43.25
N TRP A 110 -6.31 22.08 43.75
CA TRP A 110 -6.32 21.73 45.18
C TRP A 110 -5.57 22.79 46.01
N ARG A 111 -4.38 23.20 45.58
CA ARG A 111 -3.55 24.22 46.26
C ARG A 111 -4.22 25.60 46.35
N ARG A 112 -5.09 25.94 45.40
CA ARG A 112 -5.85 27.21 45.41
C ARG A 112 -7.06 27.20 46.35
N ARG A 113 -7.57 26.03 46.75
CA ARG A 113 -8.75 25.93 47.62
C ARG A 113 -8.41 25.76 49.10
N THR A 114 -7.17 25.41 49.42
CA THR A 114 -6.71 25.15 50.79
C THR A 114 -5.82 26.26 51.35
N ALA A 115 -5.71 27.40 50.65
CA ALA A 115 -5.10 28.64 51.12
C ALA A 115 -6.19 29.70 51.31
#